data_AF-A0A1Y5MRI7-F1
#
_entry.id   AF-A0A1Y5MRI7-F1
#
_cell.length_a   1.000
_cell.length_b   1.000
_cell.length_c   1.000
_cell.angle_alpha   90.00
_cell.angle_beta   90.00
_cell.angle_gamma   90.00
#
_symmetry.space_group_name_H-M   'P 1'
#
loop_
_entity.id
_entity.type
_entity.pdbx_description
1 polymer ?
#
loop_
_entity_poly.entity_id
_entity_poly.type
_entity_poly.pdbx_seq_one_letter_code
_entity_poly.pdbx_strand_id
1 'polypeptide(L)'
;MKYDVDRFYKISAFFNDEFRFMARVIELRLGVDRKRANKELLHGRYKPEYLDVLDGVIAELKTDPAKPYKEAVLATIPKTDVIFTRH
;
A
#
# COMPACT_ATOMS: atom_id res chain seq x y z
N MET A 1 2.06 8.56 24.08
CA MET A 1 1.62 8.83 22.69
C MET A 1 0.27 8.18 22.51
N LYS A 2 -0.79 8.93 22.21
CA LYS A 2 -2.13 8.39 21.97
C LYS A 2 -2.23 8.10 20.48
N TYR A 3 -2.37 6.82 20.11
CA TYR A 3 -2.53 6.43 18.71
C TYR A 3 -3.97 6.71 18.26
N ASP A 4 -4.15 7.04 16.98
CA ASP A 4 -5.47 7.25 16.39
C ASP A 4 -6.09 5.89 16.02
N VAL A 5 -6.69 5.27 17.03
CA VAL A 5 -7.26 3.93 16.95
C VAL A 5 -8.50 3.89 16.05
N ASP A 6 -9.32 4.95 16.08
CA ASP A 6 -10.54 5.03 15.26
C ASP A 6 -10.19 5.13 13.77
N ARG A 7 -9.17 5.92 13.44
CA ARG A 7 -8.64 5.99 12.07
C ARG A 7 -8.06 4.64 11.64
N PHE A 8 -7.30 3.98 12.51
CA PHE A 8 -6.77 2.65 12.21
C PHE A 8 -7.88 1.65 11.88
N TYR A 9 -8.95 1.55 12.68
CA TYR A 9 -10.02 0.58 12.42
C TYR A 9 -10.73 0.80 11.08
N LYS A 10 -10.93 2.06 10.67
CA LYS A 10 -11.50 2.38 9.35
C LYS A 10 -10.59 1.94 8.21
N ILE A 11 -9.29 2.18 8.35
CA ILE A 11 -8.28 1.75 7.37
C ILE A 11 -8.21 0.22 7.32
N SER A 12 -8.13 -0.42 8.49
CA SER A 12 -8.03 -1.86 8.64
C SER A 12 -9.20 -2.59 7.99
N ALA A 13 -10.42 -2.08 8.17
CA ALA A 13 -11.62 -2.62 7.53
C ALA A 13 -11.52 -2.61 5.99
N PHE A 14 -10.91 -1.58 5.38
CA PHE A 14 -10.69 -1.56 3.92
C PHE A 14 -9.74 -2.69 3.47
N PHE A 15 -8.75 -3.01 4.29
CA PHE A 15 -7.80 -4.09 4.04
C PHE A 15 -8.27 -5.45 4.58
N ASN A 16 -9.55 -5.62 4.93
CA ASN A 16 -10.11 -6.83 5.54
C ASN A 16 -9.31 -7.31 6.77
N ASP A 17 -8.77 -6.39 7.55
CA ASP A 17 -7.92 -6.66 8.71
C ASP A 17 -6.67 -7.51 8.39
N GLU A 18 -6.25 -7.57 7.13
CA GLU A 18 -5.09 -8.35 6.68
C GLU A 18 -3.79 -7.58 7.00
N PHE A 19 -3.36 -7.63 8.26
CA PHE A 19 -2.22 -6.85 8.76
C PHE A 19 -0.90 -7.20 8.04
N ARG A 20 -0.76 -8.43 7.54
CA ARG A 20 0.39 -8.84 6.73
C ARG A 20 0.46 -8.04 5.43
N PHE A 21 -0.69 -7.79 4.82
CA PHE A 21 -0.78 -7.00 3.60
C PHE A 21 -0.56 -5.51 3.89
N MET A 22 -1.17 -4.98 4.96
CA MET A 22 -0.91 -3.60 5.41
C MET A 22 0.59 -3.36 5.71
N ALA A 23 1.25 -4.31 6.38
CA ALA A 23 2.68 -4.24 6.65
C ALA A 23 3.52 -4.29 5.36
N ARG A 24 3.08 -5.02 4.33
CA ARG A 24 3.75 -5.03 3.02
C ARG A 24 3.59 -3.69 2.30
N VAL A 25 2.43 -3.05 2.38
CA VAL A 25 2.23 -1.69 1.84
C VAL A 25 3.16 -0.69 2.53
N ILE A 26 3.23 -0.74 3.86
CA ILE A 26 4.12 0.10 4.67
C ILE A 26 5.58 -0.11 4.27
N GLU A 27 6.01 -1.37 4.13
CA GLU A 27 7.37 -1.70 3.66
C GLU A 27 7.68 -1.10 2.31
N LEU A 28 6.77 -1.24 1.33
CA LEU A 28 6.99 -0.74 -0.03
C LEU A 28 7.04 0.79 -0.10
N ARG A 29 6.27 1.50 0.73
CA ARG A 29 6.15 2.96 0.67
C ARG A 29 7.13 3.69 1.59
N LEU A 30 7.51 3.10 2.73
CA LEU A 30 8.40 3.72 3.72
C LEU A 30 9.77 3.05 3.85
N GLY A 31 10.00 1.89 3.21
CA GLY A 31 11.24 1.14 3.37
C GLY A 31 11.43 0.53 4.77
N VAL A 32 10.36 0.43 5.57
CA VAL A 32 10.40 -0.16 6.91
C VAL A 32 10.34 -1.69 6.81
N ASP A 33 11.12 -2.39 7.63
CA ASP A 33 11.05 -3.86 7.69
C ASP A 33 9.62 -4.36 7.97
N ARG A 34 9.13 -5.23 7.08
CA ARG A 34 7.76 -5.76 7.15
C ARG A 34 7.48 -6.52 8.44
N LYS A 35 8.43 -7.30 8.95
CA LYS A 35 8.22 -8.08 10.18
C LYS A 35 8.02 -7.14 11.36
N ARG A 36 8.82 -6.06 11.42
CA ARG A 36 8.69 -4.99 12.40
C ARG A 36 7.35 -4.28 12.27
N ALA A 37 6.97 -3.83 11.07
CA ALA A 37 5.70 -3.14 10.84
C ALA A 37 4.50 -4.02 11.25
N ASN A 38 4.49 -5.29 10.84
CA ASN A 38 3.43 -6.24 11.20
C ASN A 38 3.32 -6.44 12.72
N LYS A 39 4.46 -6.60 13.42
CA LYS A 39 4.49 -6.72 14.89
C LYS A 39 4.01 -5.43 15.56
N GLU A 40 4.33 -4.27 15.02
CA GLU A 40 3.85 -2.99 15.55
C GLU A 40 2.33 -2.85 15.39
N LEU A 41 1.76 -3.18 14.23
CA LEU A 41 0.31 -3.20 14.00
C LEU A 41 -0.42 -4.16 14.94
N LEU A 42 0.09 -5.40 15.10
CA LEU A 42 -0.48 -6.40 16.00
C LEU A 42 -0.49 -5.97 17.47
N HIS A 43 0.46 -5.14 17.89
CA HIS A 43 0.54 -4.62 19.26
C HIS A 43 -0.15 -3.26 19.43
N GLY A 44 -0.96 -2.82 18.47
CA GLY A 44 -1.70 -1.56 18.59
C GLY A 44 -0.83 -0.30 18.45
N ARG A 45 0.38 -0.43 17.90
CA ARG A 45 1.32 0.69 17.72
C ARG A 45 1.13 1.32 16.35
N TYR A 46 0.02 2.02 16.19
CA TYR A 46 -0.40 2.66 14.93
C TYR A 46 0.29 4.00 14.74
N LYS A 47 1.55 3.96 14.29
CA LYS A 47 2.31 5.18 14.04
C LYS A 47 1.61 6.06 13.00
N PRO A 48 1.62 7.40 13.16
CA PRO A 48 1.01 8.31 12.19
C PRO A 48 1.49 8.06 10.76
N GLU A 49 2.80 7.82 10.57
CA GLU A 49 3.37 7.59 9.23
C GLU A 49 2.79 6.33 8.56
N TYR A 50 2.43 5.31 9.35
CA TYR A 50 1.80 4.10 8.80
C TYR A 50 0.37 4.38 8.35
N LEU A 51 -0.39 5.14 9.14
CA LEU A 51 -1.77 5.49 8.81
C LEU A 51 -1.83 6.39 7.57
N ASP A 52 -0.94 7.38 7.47
CA ASP A 52 -0.88 8.29 6.32
C ASP A 52 -0.59 7.55 5.01
N VAL A 53 0.32 6.57 5.04
CA VAL A 53 0.64 5.72 3.88
C VAL A 53 -0.54 4.85 3.47
N LEU A 54 -1.18 4.21 4.44
CA LEU A 54 -2.31 3.32 4.17
C LEU A 54 -3.50 4.12 3.61
N ASP A 55 -3.80 5.29 4.17
CA ASP A 55 -4.82 6.20 3.63
C ASP A 55 -4.48 6.67 2.22
N GLY A 56 -3.22 7.01 1.96
CA GLY A 56 -2.76 7.38 0.62
C GLY A 56 -3.03 6.28 -0.40
N VAL A 57 -2.71 5.03 -0.06
CA VAL A 57 -2.99 3.87 -0.93
C VAL A 57 -4.49 3.63 -1.11
N ILE A 58 -5.30 3.78 -0.05
CA ILE A 58 -6.76 3.70 -0.16
C ILE A 58 -7.29 4.77 -1.12
N ALA A 59 -6.81 6.01 -1.02
CA ALA A 59 -7.23 7.10 -1.90
C ALA A 59 -6.84 6.84 -3.37
N GLU A 60 -5.64 6.31 -3.62
CA GLU A 60 -5.21 5.89 -4.95
C GLU A 60 -6.11 4.79 -5.53
N LEU A 61 -6.41 3.75 -4.73
CA LEU A 61 -7.28 2.64 -5.14
C LEU A 61 -8.74 3.06 -5.36
N LYS A 62 -9.25 4.01 -4.58
CA LYS A 62 -10.59 4.56 -4.78
C LYS A 62 -10.68 5.40 -6.05
N THR A 63 -9.60 6.07 -6.42
CA THR A 63 -9.54 6.92 -7.61
C THR A 63 -9.39 6.10 -8.89
N ASP A 64 -8.50 5.12 -8.89
CA ASP A 64 -8.34 4.16 -9.99
C ASP A 64 -8.04 2.76 -9.43
N PRO A 65 -9.09 1.92 -9.24
CA PRO A 65 -8.92 0.57 -8.71
C PRO A 65 -7.99 -0.31 -9.54
N ALA A 66 -7.86 -0.03 -10.84
CA ALA A 66 -7.03 -0.78 -11.77
C ALA A 66 -5.59 -0.27 -11.83
N LYS A 67 -5.27 0.87 -11.20
CA LYS A 67 -3.94 1.48 -11.22
C LYS A 67 -2.81 0.52 -10.84
N PRO A 68 -2.88 -0.28 -9.76
CA PRO A 68 -1.80 -1.20 -9.41
C PRO A 68 -1.58 -2.27 -10.48
N TYR A 69 -2.65 -2.73 -11.12
CA TYR A 69 -2.56 -3.70 -12.21
C TYR A 69 -1.93 -3.08 -13.46
N LYS A 70 -2.34 -1.86 -13.83
CA LYS A 70 -1.74 -1.12 -14.96
C LYS A 70 -0.24 -0.90 -14.75
N GLU A 71 0.16 -0.48 -13.55
CA GLU A 71 1.57 -0.29 -13.18
C GLU A 71 2.37 -1.60 -13.21
N ALA A 72 1.80 -2.69 -12.69
CA ALA A 72 2.42 -4.01 -12.75
C ALA A 72 2.61 -4.49 -14.20
N VAL A 73 1.59 -4.34 -15.05
CA VAL A 73 1.68 -4.66 -16.49
C VAL A 73 2.77 -3.83 -17.16
N LEU A 74 2.78 -2.52 -16.95
CA LEU A 74 3.80 -1.62 -17.51
C LEU A 74 5.24 -1.99 -17.06
N ALA A 75 5.42 -2.43 -15.82
CA ALA A 75 6.71 -2.86 -15.30
C ALA A 75 7.18 -4.20 -15.91
N THR A 76 6.25 -5.05 -16.38
CA THR A 76 6.55 -6.33 -17.03
C THR A 76 6.77 -6.22 -18.54
N ILE A 77 6.32 -5.13 -19.18
CA ILE A 77 6.60 -4.88 -20.58
C ILE A 77 8.08 -4.54 -20.70
N PRO A 78 8.89 -5.35 -21.42
CA PRO A 78 10.29 -5.02 -21.63
C PRO A 78 10.37 -3.68 -22.36
N LYS A 79 11.25 -2.77 -21.88
CA LYS A 79 11.49 -1.45 -22.49
C LYS A 79 12.17 -1.52 -23.87
N THR A 80 12.11 -2.66 -24.55
CA THR A 80 12.66 -2.86 -25.88
C THR A 80 11.58 -2.64 -26.92
N ASP A 81 11.75 -1.51 -27.60
CA ASP A 81 11.30 -1.15 -28.93
C ASP A 81 9.80 -1.00 -29.16
N VAL A 82 9.45 0.28 -29.32
CA VAL A 82 8.37 0.78 -30.15
C VAL A 82 8.53 0.21 -31.57
N ILE A 83 8.07 -1.03 -31.80
CA ILE A 83 7.88 -1.60 -33.14
C ILE A 83 6.39 -1.59 -33.46
N PHE A 84 5.77 -0.41 -33.45
CA PHE A 84 4.45 -0.20 -34.07
C PHE A 84 4.37 1.14 -34.78
N THR A 85 5.38 1.48 -35.57
CA THR A 85 5.16 2.32 -36.76
C THR A 85 4.66 1.39 -37.87
N ARG A 86 3.34 1.32 -38.04
CA ARG A 86 2.75 0.84 -39.30
C ARG A 86 3.00 1.91 -40.35
N HIS A 87 3.86 1.60 -41.32
CA HIS A 87 3.85 2.24 -42.63
C HIS A 87 2.61 1.82 -43.41
#